data_AF-Q8E3D0-F1
#
_entry.id   AF-Q8E3D0-F1
#
_cell.length_a   1.000
_cell.length_b   1.000
_cell.length_c   1.000
_cell.angle_alpha   90.00
_cell.angle_beta   90.00
_cell.angle_gamma   90.00
#
_symmetry.space_group_name_H-M   'P 1'
#
loop_
_entity.id
_entity.type
_entity.pdbx_description
1 polymer ?
#
loop_
_entity_poly.entity_id
_entity_poly.type
_entity_poly.pdbx_seq_one_letter_code
_entity_poly.pdbx_strand_id
1 'polypeptide(L)'
;MKSIKLLSFIVIILLGLGFTVGGLKVTENNKQQELWEIANSKDAKNAYQKWIYAEDKDAFKENAVIKSYDIDKESIKKNPMGGISVRLIINKDPNLYITCNLDKDNQGRLVSQSSHQSPQLTHLLESRGH
;
A
#
# COMPACT_ATOMS: atom_id res chain seq x y z
N MET A 1 28.14 -61.18 18.66
CA MET A 1 27.53 -59.83 18.78
C MET A 1 28.32 -58.83 17.95
N LYS A 2 28.07 -58.75 16.63
CA LYS A 2 28.77 -57.83 15.71
C LYS A 2 27.79 -57.39 14.61
N SER A 3 26.82 -56.54 14.94
CA SER A 3 25.90 -55.99 13.93
C SER A 3 25.12 -54.73 14.36
N ILE A 4 25.29 -54.22 15.58
CA ILE A 4 24.52 -53.04 16.07
C ILE A 4 25.16 -51.70 15.66
N LYS A 5 26.44 -51.68 15.27
CA LYS A 5 27.15 -50.43 14.92
C LYS A 5 26.81 -49.87 13.53
N LEU A 6 26.30 -50.68 12.59
CA LEU A 6 25.95 -50.22 11.24
C LEU A 6 24.55 -49.57 11.19
N LEU A 7 23.57 -50.13 11.93
CA LEU A 7 22.21 -49.61 11.95
C LEU A 7 22.13 -48.23 12.62
N SER A 8 23.01 -47.98 13.60
CA SER A 8 23.07 -46.70 14.31
C SER A 8 23.66 -45.55 13.47
N PHE A 9 24.38 -45.85 12.38
CA PHE A 9 24.95 -44.83 11.50
C PHE A 9 23.96 -44.37 10.43
N ILE A 10 23.03 -45.24 10.01
CA ILE A 10 21.99 -44.92 9.01
C ILE A 10 20.92 -43.98 9.59
N VAL A 11 20.64 -44.04 10.89
CA VAL A 11 19.67 -43.14 11.56
C VAL A 11 20.20 -41.70 11.65
N ILE A 12 21.52 -41.49 11.71
CA ILE A 12 22.13 -40.16 11.82
C ILE A 12 22.10 -39.41 10.48
N ILE A 13 22.17 -40.12 9.35
CA ILE A 13 22.15 -39.51 8.01
C ILE A 13 20.73 -39.06 7.61
N LEU A 14 19.68 -39.73 8.11
CA LEU A 14 18.27 -39.33 7.90
C LEU A 14 17.83 -38.12 8.73
N LEU A 15 18.55 -37.78 9.80
CA LEU A 15 18.31 -36.59 10.63
C LEU A 15 19.05 -35.33 10.13
N GLY A 16 19.99 -35.48 9.19
CA GLY A 16 20.73 -34.36 8.57
C GLY A 16 19.96 -33.62 7.47
N LEU A 17 18.76 -34.08 7.12
CA LEU A 17 17.84 -33.42 6.18
C LEU A 17 16.77 -32.59 6.93
N GLY A 18 17.11 -32.10 8.12
CA GLY A 18 16.32 -31.12 8.86
C GLY A 18 16.32 -29.76 8.16
N PHE A 19 15.42 -29.59 7.20
CA PHE A 19 14.59 -28.40 6.99
C PHE A 19 15.17 -27.07 7.49
N THR A 20 15.72 -26.24 6.59
CA THR A 20 15.55 -24.77 6.65
C THR A 20 15.81 -24.13 5.27
N VAL A 21 15.32 -24.73 4.19
CA VAL A 21 15.06 -23.93 2.97
C VAL A 21 13.65 -23.36 3.12
N GLY A 22 13.53 -22.04 3.28
CA GLY A 22 12.25 -21.36 3.03
C GLY A 22 11.78 -20.33 4.04
N GLY A 23 12.49 -20.11 5.15
CA GLY A 23 12.19 -18.99 6.04
C GLY A 23 12.86 -17.71 5.55
N LEU A 24 12.50 -17.17 4.38
CA LEU A 24 12.85 -15.80 4.03
C LEU A 24 12.29 -14.91 5.14
N LYS A 25 13.16 -14.45 6.05
CA LYS A 25 12.84 -13.37 6.99
C LYS A 25 12.56 -12.14 6.13
N VAL A 26 11.31 -11.97 5.71
CA VAL A 26 10.84 -10.74 5.08
C VAL A 26 10.95 -9.66 6.13
N THR A 27 11.99 -8.84 6.00
CA THR A 27 12.25 -7.71 6.91
C THR A 27 11.15 -6.66 6.73
N GLU A 28 10.95 -5.82 7.74
CA GLU A 28 9.99 -4.71 7.71
C GLU A 28 10.18 -3.82 6.47
N ASN A 29 11.45 -3.58 6.09
CA ASN A 29 11.83 -2.79 4.92
C ASN A 29 11.29 -3.37 3.61
N ASN A 30 11.34 -4.71 3.45
CA ASN A 30 10.83 -5.36 2.25
C ASN A 30 9.30 -5.25 2.16
N LYS A 31 8.60 -5.33 3.30
CA LYS A 31 7.13 -5.15 3.35
C LYS A 31 6.74 -3.72 2.97
N GLN A 32 7.44 -2.72 3.51
CA GLN A 32 7.17 -1.32 3.18
C GLN A 32 7.47 -1.00 1.71
N GLN A 33 8.49 -1.62 1.14
CA GLN A 33 8.78 -1.49 -0.29
C GLN A 33 7.66 -2.10 -1.16
N GLU A 34 7.18 -3.29 -0.83
CA GLU A 34 6.05 -3.91 -1.55
C GLU A 34 4.79 -3.03 -1.51
N LEU A 35 4.48 -2.49 -0.33
CA LEU A 35 3.35 -1.56 -0.16
C LEU A 35 3.53 -0.27 -0.98
N TRP A 36 4.73 0.28 -1.02
CA TRP A 36 5.07 1.44 -1.85
C TRP A 36 4.89 1.14 -3.35
N GLU A 37 5.35 -0.02 -3.83
CA GLU A 37 5.21 -0.40 -5.23
C GLU A 37 3.72 -0.48 -5.66
N ILE A 38 2.86 -1.01 -4.78
CA ILE A 38 1.41 -1.05 -5.00
C ILE A 38 0.83 0.37 -4.99
N ALA A 39 1.12 1.17 -3.96
CA ALA A 39 0.58 2.52 -3.79
C ALA A 39 1.03 3.49 -4.88
N ASN A 40 2.22 3.27 -5.45
CA ASN A 40 2.81 4.11 -6.50
C ASN A 40 2.57 3.55 -7.91
N SER A 41 1.86 2.42 -8.03
CA SER A 41 1.52 1.80 -9.32
C SER A 41 0.66 2.72 -10.20
N LYS A 42 0.65 2.45 -11.51
CA LYS A 42 -0.18 3.19 -12.47
C LYS A 42 -1.67 3.08 -12.13
N ASP A 43 -2.14 1.91 -11.71
CA ASP A 43 -3.54 1.69 -11.38
C ASP A 43 -3.95 2.43 -10.11
N ALA A 44 -3.08 2.44 -9.08
CA ALA A 44 -3.28 3.26 -7.89
C ALA A 44 -3.40 4.75 -8.25
N LYS A 45 -2.46 5.27 -9.06
CA LYS A 45 -2.49 6.68 -9.52
C LYS A 45 -3.75 7.02 -10.30
N ASN A 46 -4.21 6.12 -11.17
CA ASN A 46 -5.47 6.30 -11.88
C ASN A 46 -6.66 6.34 -10.91
N ALA A 47 -6.67 5.49 -9.89
CA ALA A 47 -7.71 5.49 -8.87
C ALA A 47 -7.71 6.78 -8.04
N TYR A 48 -6.53 7.28 -7.65
CA TYR A 48 -6.40 8.57 -6.97
C TYR A 48 -6.93 9.73 -7.83
N GLN A 49 -6.53 9.77 -9.10
CA GLN A 49 -6.96 10.84 -10.02
C GLN A 49 -8.46 10.84 -10.24
N LYS A 50 -9.12 9.67 -10.30
CA LYS A 50 -10.59 9.60 -10.38
C LYS A 50 -11.27 10.29 -9.19
N TRP A 51 -10.78 10.05 -7.97
CA TRP A 51 -11.30 10.74 -6.78
C TRP A 51 -10.97 12.23 -6.80
N ILE A 52 -9.73 12.59 -7.11
CA ILE A 52 -9.30 14.00 -7.19
C ILE A 52 -10.16 14.80 -8.18
N TYR A 53 -10.41 14.28 -9.38
CA TYR A 53 -11.25 14.96 -10.37
C TYR A 53 -12.73 14.98 -10.01
N ALA A 54 -13.21 14.04 -9.19
CA ALA A 54 -14.58 14.07 -8.67
C ALA A 54 -14.77 15.20 -7.65
N GLU A 55 -13.74 15.49 -6.85
CA GLU A 55 -13.74 16.58 -5.86
C GLU A 55 -13.41 17.95 -6.47
N ASP A 56 -12.45 18.00 -7.39
CA ASP A 56 -12.06 19.22 -8.10
C ASP A 56 -11.94 18.92 -9.61
N LYS A 57 -12.99 19.25 -10.36
CA LYS A 57 -13.05 19.06 -11.82
C LYS A 57 -11.94 19.78 -12.57
N ASP A 58 -11.35 20.82 -11.98
CA ASP A 58 -10.28 21.62 -12.56
C ASP A 58 -8.90 21.22 -12.02
N ALA A 59 -8.80 20.12 -11.25
CA ALA A 59 -7.56 19.64 -10.65
C ALA A 59 -6.37 19.66 -11.63
N PHE A 60 -5.19 19.94 -11.07
CA PHE A 60 -3.91 20.06 -11.78
C PHE A 60 -3.79 21.28 -12.72
N LYS A 61 -4.73 22.21 -12.66
CA LYS A 61 -4.63 23.54 -13.30
C LYS A 61 -4.19 24.58 -12.28
N GLU A 62 -3.65 25.70 -12.77
CA GLU A 62 -3.16 26.81 -11.93
C GLU A 62 -4.26 27.39 -11.03
N ASN A 63 -5.49 27.42 -11.53
CA ASN A 63 -6.65 27.94 -10.82
C ASN A 63 -7.39 26.89 -9.98
N ALA A 64 -6.94 25.64 -9.92
CA ALA A 64 -7.58 24.57 -9.14
C ALA A 64 -7.35 24.73 -7.63
N VAL A 65 -8.19 24.11 -6.80
CA VAL A 65 -7.91 23.90 -5.37
C VAL A 65 -6.84 22.83 -5.24
N ILE A 66 -7.00 21.71 -5.95
CA ILE A 66 -6.04 20.60 -5.97
C ILE A 66 -5.10 20.78 -7.17
N LYS A 67 -3.91 21.37 -6.94
CA LYS A 67 -2.93 21.66 -8.01
C LYS A 67 -1.89 20.56 -8.17
N SER A 68 -1.55 19.88 -7.08
CA SER A 68 -0.64 18.73 -7.08
C SER A 68 -0.96 17.77 -5.94
N TYR A 69 -0.49 16.53 -6.03
CA TYR A 69 -0.46 15.61 -4.91
C TYR A 69 0.88 14.86 -4.84
N ASP A 70 1.29 14.50 -3.64
CA ASP A 70 2.41 13.60 -3.35
C ASP A 70 1.91 12.42 -2.51
N ILE A 71 2.49 11.22 -2.72
CA ILE A 71 2.16 10.05 -1.91
C ILE A 71 2.99 10.09 -0.63
N ASP A 72 2.34 10.13 0.53
CA ASP A 72 3.00 10.02 1.84
C ASP A 72 3.41 8.56 2.08
N LYS A 73 4.67 8.24 1.80
CA LYS A 73 5.20 6.87 1.89
C LYS A 73 5.04 6.27 3.28
N GLU A 74 5.20 7.08 4.33
CA GLU A 74 5.12 6.62 5.72
C GLU A 74 3.67 6.37 6.17
N SER A 75 2.69 6.89 5.43
CA SER A 75 1.28 6.62 5.69
C SER A 75 0.80 5.25 5.21
N ILE A 76 1.57 4.59 4.34
CA ILE A 76 1.11 3.39 3.63
C ILE A 76 1.07 2.21 4.59
N LYS A 77 -0.13 1.68 4.79
CA LYS A 77 -0.35 0.56 5.70
C LYS A 77 -1.41 -0.38 5.16
N LYS A 78 -1.28 -1.67 5.50
CA LYS A 78 -2.36 -2.64 5.27
C LYS A 78 -3.58 -2.24 6.09
N ASN A 79 -4.75 -2.23 5.48
CA ASN A 79 -5.99 -2.01 6.19
C ASN A 79 -6.49 -3.37 6.73
N PRO A 80 -6.83 -3.50 8.03
CA PRO A 80 -7.34 -4.74 8.61
C PRO A 80 -8.53 -5.34 7.87
N MET A 81 -9.33 -4.49 7.20
CA MET A 81 -10.50 -4.91 6.41
C MET A 81 -10.17 -5.33 4.97
N GLY A 82 -8.89 -5.33 4.58
CA GLY A 82 -8.44 -5.63 3.21
C GLY A 82 -7.83 -4.42 2.51
N GLY A 83 -6.93 -4.68 1.55
CA GLY A 83 -6.25 -3.63 0.79
C GLY A 83 -5.20 -2.83 1.57
N ILE A 84 -4.91 -1.62 1.09
CA ILE A 84 -3.94 -0.67 1.66
C ILE A 84 -4.56 0.71 1.81
N SER A 85 -4.21 1.40 2.89
CA SER A 85 -4.57 2.79 3.13
C SER A 85 -3.37 3.67 2.77
N VAL A 86 -3.61 4.75 2.03
CA VAL A 86 -2.60 5.66 1.51
C VAL A 86 -3.06 7.10 1.70
N ARG A 87 -2.20 7.97 2.23
CA ARG A 87 -2.44 9.42 2.28
C ARG A 87 -1.75 10.10 1.10
N LEU A 88 -2.50 10.97 0.43
CA LEU A 88 -2.01 11.89 -0.59
C LEU A 88 -1.93 13.28 0.03
N ILE A 89 -0.74 13.90 0.01
CA ILE A 89 -0.52 15.27 0.46
C ILE A 89 -0.78 16.21 -0.70
N ILE A 90 -1.71 17.13 -0.53
CA ILE A 90 -2.17 18.06 -1.56
C ILE A 90 -1.36 19.34 -1.50
N ASN A 91 -0.92 19.85 -2.65
CA ASN A 91 -0.19 21.12 -2.78
C ASN A 91 1.04 21.23 -1.86
N LYS A 92 1.64 20.09 -1.46
CA LYS A 92 2.75 20.00 -0.49
C LYS A 92 2.42 20.55 0.90
N ASP A 93 1.14 20.69 1.24
CA ASP A 93 0.69 21.10 2.57
C ASP A 93 0.21 19.86 3.34
N PRO A 94 0.88 19.48 4.45
CA PRO A 94 0.50 18.30 5.23
C PRO A 94 -0.89 18.40 5.88
N ASN A 95 -1.47 19.61 5.98
CA ASN A 95 -2.83 19.82 6.48
C ASN A 95 -3.89 19.59 5.40
N LEU A 96 -3.49 19.56 4.12
CA LEU A 96 -4.37 19.29 2.99
C LEU A 96 -4.08 17.88 2.50
N TYR A 97 -4.95 16.92 2.82
CA TYR A 97 -4.72 15.55 2.41
C TYR A 97 -5.99 14.83 1.98
N ILE A 98 -5.79 13.76 1.19
CA ILE A 98 -6.82 12.78 0.84
C ILE A 98 -6.31 11.41 1.27
N THR A 99 -7.06 10.70 2.11
CA THR A 99 -6.78 9.30 2.44
C THR A 99 -7.58 8.41 1.49
N CYS A 100 -6.91 7.54 0.74
CA CYS A 100 -7.53 6.57 -0.16
C CYS A 100 -7.34 5.16 0.39
N ASN A 101 -8.38 4.33 0.31
CA ASN A 101 -8.27 2.89 0.56
C ASN A 101 -8.26 2.16 -0.78
N LEU A 102 -7.11 1.60 -1.14
CA LEU A 102 -6.94 0.79 -2.34
C LEU A 102 -7.16 -0.68 -2.05
N ASP A 103 -7.93 -1.36 -2.87
CA ASP A 103 -8.13 -2.80 -2.79
C ASP A 103 -8.38 -3.39 -4.18
N LYS A 104 -8.40 -4.72 -4.29
CA LYS A 104 -8.73 -5.40 -5.53
C LYS A 104 -10.23 -5.52 -5.70
N ASP A 105 -10.72 -5.26 -6.91
CA ASP A 105 -12.10 -5.59 -7.28
C ASP A 105 -12.28 -7.11 -7.48
N ASN A 106 -13.51 -7.54 -7.81
CA ASN A 106 -13.83 -8.95 -8.06
C ASN A 106 -13.06 -9.59 -9.23
N GLN A 107 -12.38 -8.77 -10.06
CA GLN A 107 -11.57 -9.18 -11.20
C GLN A 107 -10.06 -9.10 -10.87
N GLY A 108 -9.70 -8.78 -9.63
CA GLY A 108 -8.32 -8.69 -9.16
C GLY A 108 -7.61 -7.36 -9.47
N ARG A 109 -8.32 -6.36 -10.02
CA ARG A 109 -7.73 -5.07 -10.41
C ARG A 109 -7.72 -4.10 -9.23
N LEU A 110 -6.63 -3.36 -9.06
CA LEU A 110 -6.49 -2.39 -7.98
C LEU A 110 -7.39 -1.17 -8.22
N VAL A 111 -8.27 -0.87 -7.28
CA VAL A 111 -9.22 0.25 -7.29
C VAL A 111 -9.20 0.95 -5.94
N SER A 112 -9.59 2.23 -5.90
CA SER A 112 -9.82 2.93 -4.63
C SER A 112 -11.29 2.78 -4.24
N GLN A 113 -11.56 2.03 -3.17
CA GLN A 113 -12.93 1.76 -2.68
C GLN A 113 -13.54 2.96 -1.94
N SER A 114 -12.72 3.75 -1.28
CA SER A 114 -13.15 4.96 -0.56
C SER A 114 -12.06 6.03 -0.57
N SER A 115 -12.47 7.27 -0.38
CA SER A 115 -11.56 8.40 -0.10
C SER A 115 -12.14 9.29 1.01
N HIS A 116 -11.26 9.99 1.72
CA HIS A 116 -11.63 10.95 2.76
C HIS A 116 -10.66 12.14 2.78
N GLN A 117 -11.18 13.36 2.71
CA GLN A 117 -10.42 14.60 2.71
C GLN A 117 -10.18 15.11 4.14
N SER A 118 -9.05 15.80 4.35
CA SER A 118 -8.84 16.62 5.55
C SER A 118 -9.92 17.72 5.65
N PRO A 119 -10.36 18.11 6.86
CA PRO A 119 -11.33 19.20 7.04
C PRO A 119 -10.94 20.51 6.35
N GLN A 120 -9.64 20.84 6.34
CA GLN A 120 -9.10 22.04 5.70
C GLN A 120 -9.29 21.99 4.18
N LEU A 121 -9.01 20.83 3.56
CA LEU A 121 -9.23 20.64 2.14
C LEU A 121 -10.72 20.68 1.79
N THR A 122 -11.60 20.07 2.60
CA THR A 122 -13.05 20.15 2.42
C THR A 122 -13.52 21.60 2.41
N HIS A 123 -13.10 22.40 3.39
CA HIS A 123 -13.45 23.82 3.46
C HIS A 123 -12.98 24.60 2.23
N LEU A 124 -11.78 24.32 1.72
CA LEU A 124 -11.26 24.97 0.49
C LEU A 124 -12.08 24.60 -0.76
N LEU A 125 -12.48 23.34 -0.88
CA LEU A 125 -13.30 22.85 -1.99
C LEU A 125 -14.69 23.46 -1.97
N GLU A 126 -15.33 23.52 -0.80
CA GLU A 126 -16.65 24.14 -0.60
C GLU A 126 -16.62 25.65 -0.84
N SER A 127 -15.59 26.34 -0.36
CA SER A 127 -15.45 27.80 -0.53
C SER A 127 -15.29 28.24 -1.99
N ARG A 128 -14.93 27.32 -2.89
CA ARG A 128 -14.84 27.56 -4.34
C ARG A 128 -16.15 27.27 -5.08
N GLY A 129 -17.00 26.40 -4.52
CA GLY A 129 -18.28 26.02 -5.10
C GLY A 129 -19.37 27.11 -4.97
N HIS A 130 -19.09 28.17 -4.22
CA HIS A 130 -19.89 29.38 -4.05
C HIS A 130 -19.25 30.56 -4.77
#